data_AF-A0A2N9LRE0-F1
#
_entry.id   AF-A0A2N9LRE0-F1
#
_cell.length_a   1.000
_cell.length_b   1.000
_cell.length_c   1.000
_cell.angle_alpha   90.00
_cell.angle_beta   90.00
_cell.angle_gamma   90.00
#
_symmetry.space_group_name_H-M   'P 1'
#
loop_
_entity.id
_entity.type
_entity.pdbx_description
1 polymer ?
#
loop_
_entity_poly.entity_id
_entity_poly.type
_entity_poly.pdbx_seq_one_letter_code
_entity_poly.pdbx_strand_id
1 'polypeptide(L)'
;MNIKAHFPKFKLWSRAQTDIDRVLAIWAECLHNYGGPFLFGQRPCMADAMFAPVVTRLLTYDVALEEPYAAYCAQIMALPAMQEWVAAARAEAEEIDELDAEF
;
A
#
# COMPACT_ATOMS: atom_id res chain seq x y z
N MET A 1 -5.60 7.28 -3.54
CA MET A 1 -4.74 7.02 -2.37
C MET A 1 -4.23 8.37 -1.88
N ASN A 2 -4.24 8.65 -0.58
CA ASN A 2 -3.59 9.86 -0.07
C ASN A 2 -2.17 9.51 0.40
N ILE A 3 -1.22 9.52 -0.52
CA ILE A 3 0.19 9.19 -0.25
C ILE A 3 0.86 10.18 0.70
N LYS A 4 0.34 11.42 0.79
CA LYS A 4 0.85 12.43 1.71
C LYS A 4 0.41 12.20 3.15
N ALA A 5 -0.70 11.47 3.36
CA ALA A 5 -1.24 11.22 4.68
C ALA A 5 -0.47 10.13 5.45
N HIS A 6 -0.29 10.37 6.74
CA HIS A 6 0.24 9.41 7.70
C HIS A 6 -0.46 9.61 9.05
N PHE A 7 -1.12 8.56 9.54
CA PHE A 7 -1.95 8.55 10.74
C PHE A 7 -1.40 7.55 11.76
N PRO A 8 -0.37 7.93 12.54
CA PRO A 8 0.21 7.04 13.53
C PRO A 8 -0.80 6.71 14.64
N LYS A 9 -0.73 5.50 15.17
CA LYS A 9 -1.64 5.01 16.24
C LYS A 9 -3.13 5.10 15.89
N PHE A 10 -3.47 4.98 14.61
CA PHE A 10 -4.86 4.99 14.16
C PHE A 10 -5.64 3.83 14.77
N LYS A 11 -6.83 4.12 15.33
CA LYS A 11 -7.69 3.07 15.90
C LYS A 11 -8.35 2.27 14.78
N LEU A 12 -7.93 1.02 14.61
CA LEU A 12 -8.56 0.08 13.68
C LEU A 12 -9.92 -0.39 14.19
N TRP A 13 -10.87 -0.44 13.27
CA TRP A 13 -12.24 -0.88 13.51
C TRP A 13 -12.33 -2.38 13.18
N SER A 14 -13.14 -3.15 13.90
CA SER A 14 -13.21 -4.61 13.76
C SER A 14 -13.43 -5.07 12.31
N ARG A 15 -14.30 -4.38 11.56
CA ARG A 15 -14.55 -4.68 10.15
C ARG A 15 -13.32 -4.49 9.26
N ALA A 16 -12.58 -3.39 9.47
CA ALA A 16 -11.35 -3.14 8.75
C ALA A 16 -10.27 -4.19 9.09
N GLN A 17 -10.23 -4.64 10.36
CA GLN A 17 -9.34 -5.73 10.77
C GLN A 17 -9.66 -7.02 10.01
N THR A 18 -10.95 -7.39 9.87
CA THR A 18 -11.34 -8.58 9.10
C THR A 18 -10.91 -8.49 7.64
N ASP A 19 -11.01 -7.32 7.02
CA ASP A 19 -10.55 -7.12 5.64
C ASP A 19 -9.01 -7.22 5.53
N ILE A 20 -8.27 -6.68 6.50
CA ILE A 20 -6.81 -6.81 6.59
C ILE A 20 -6.42 -8.29 6.73
N ASP A 21 -7.02 -9.01 7.67
CA ASP A 21 -6.71 -10.42 7.93
C ASP A 21 -6.91 -11.27 6.67
N ARG A 22 -7.98 -11.00 5.90
CA ARG A 22 -8.23 -11.68 4.63
C ARG A 22 -7.14 -11.40 3.59
N VAL A 23 -6.69 -10.16 3.48
CA VAL A 23 -5.60 -9.79 2.56
C VAL A 23 -4.30 -10.48 2.96
N LEU A 24 -3.95 -10.46 4.26
CA LEU A 24 -2.73 -11.09 4.75
C LEU A 24 -2.76 -12.61 4.53
N ALA A 25 -3.90 -13.27 4.69
CA ALA A 25 -4.05 -14.69 4.38
C ALA A 25 -3.76 -15.01 2.91
N ILE A 26 -4.27 -14.18 1.97
CA ILE A 26 -3.97 -14.32 0.54
C ILE A 26 -2.48 -14.13 0.28
N TRP A 27 -1.86 -13.11 0.87
CA TRP A 27 -0.43 -12.86 0.70
C TRP A 27 0.42 -13.99 1.29
N ALA A 28 0.04 -14.53 2.45
CA ALA A 28 0.73 -15.65 3.08
C ALA A 28 0.76 -16.87 2.17
N GLU A 29 -0.39 -17.24 1.58
CA GLU A 29 -0.48 -18.36 0.65
C GLU A 29 0.39 -18.13 -0.59
N CYS A 30 0.33 -16.93 -1.18
CA CYS A 30 1.14 -16.56 -2.34
C CYS A 30 2.65 -16.61 -2.03
N LEU A 31 3.09 -15.93 -0.98
CA LEU A 31 4.51 -15.88 -0.59
C LEU A 31 5.04 -17.26 -0.21
N HIS A 32 4.23 -18.10 0.44
CA HIS A 32 4.57 -19.49 0.74
C HIS A 32 4.73 -20.33 -0.54
N ASN A 33 3.73 -20.29 -1.43
CA ASN A 33 3.69 -21.16 -2.61
C ASN A 33 4.71 -20.77 -3.69
N TYR A 34 5.02 -19.47 -3.82
CA TYR A 34 5.89 -18.95 -4.89
C TYR A 34 7.26 -18.47 -4.38
N GLY A 35 7.50 -18.50 -3.07
CA GLY A 35 8.80 -18.24 -2.45
C GLY A 35 9.23 -16.77 -2.34
N GLY A 36 8.38 -15.83 -2.76
CA GLY A 36 8.67 -14.40 -2.67
C GLY A 36 9.80 -13.90 -3.59
N PRO A 37 10.24 -12.63 -3.43
CA PRO A 37 9.76 -11.65 -2.45
C PRO A 37 8.46 -10.93 -2.89
N PHE A 38 8.00 -11.16 -4.12
CA PHE A 38 6.69 -10.71 -4.62
C PHE A 38 5.68 -11.84 -4.59
N LEU A 39 4.38 -11.53 -4.75
CA LEU A 39 3.31 -12.51 -4.54
C LEU A 39 3.46 -13.77 -5.42
N PHE A 40 4.01 -13.63 -6.62
CA PHE A 40 4.21 -14.74 -7.55
C PHE A 40 5.70 -14.96 -7.90
N GLY A 41 6.59 -14.69 -6.93
CA GLY A 41 8.01 -15.07 -6.99
C GLY A 41 8.97 -13.89 -7.12
N GLN A 42 10.07 -14.08 -7.86
CA GLN A 42 11.22 -13.16 -7.82
C GLN A 42 11.00 -11.82 -8.52
N ARG A 43 10.00 -11.70 -9.39
CA ARG A 43 9.72 -10.50 -10.18
C ARG A 43 8.31 -10.00 -9.89
N PRO A 44 8.11 -8.67 -9.82
CA PRO A 44 6.77 -8.12 -9.65
C PRO A 44 5.91 -8.44 -10.88
N CYS A 45 4.62 -8.66 -10.64
CA CYS A 45 3.63 -8.89 -11.67
C CYS A 45 2.37 -8.03 -11.45
N MET A 46 1.34 -8.28 -12.25
CA MET A 46 0.08 -7.52 -12.17
C MET A 46 -0.57 -7.60 -10.79
N ALA A 47 -0.44 -8.73 -10.08
CA ALA A 47 -0.99 -8.87 -8.74
C ALA A 47 -0.36 -7.87 -7.76
N ASP A 48 0.96 -7.73 -7.80
CA ASP A 48 1.70 -6.77 -6.96
C ASP A 48 1.27 -5.33 -7.25
N ALA A 49 1.08 -4.98 -8.53
CA ALA A 49 0.56 -3.68 -8.94
C ALA A 49 -0.87 -3.43 -8.42
N MET A 50 -1.74 -4.43 -8.47
CA MET A 50 -3.12 -4.34 -7.95
C MET A 50 -3.17 -4.23 -6.43
N PHE A 51 -2.19 -4.81 -5.72
CA PHE A 51 -2.08 -4.72 -4.26
C PHE A 51 -1.27 -3.50 -3.78
N ALA A 52 -0.55 -2.79 -4.65
CA ALA A 52 0.19 -1.59 -4.26
C ALA A 52 -0.68 -0.53 -3.57
N PRO A 53 -1.93 -0.26 -4.00
CA PRO A 53 -2.82 0.63 -3.26
C PRO A 53 -3.18 0.14 -1.86
N VAL A 54 -3.28 -1.18 -1.66
CA VAL A 54 -3.51 -1.75 -0.33
C VAL A 54 -2.29 -1.56 0.55
N VAL A 55 -1.09 -1.82 0.05
CA VAL A 55 0.18 -1.55 0.75
C VAL A 55 0.24 -0.10 1.23
N THR A 56 -0.02 0.86 0.34
CA THR A 56 0.03 2.29 0.74
C THR A 56 -0.97 2.60 1.83
N ARG A 57 -2.16 1.99 1.83
CA ARG A 57 -3.18 2.22 2.86
C ARG A 57 -2.79 1.63 4.21
N LEU A 58 -2.17 0.44 4.23
CA LEU A 58 -1.62 -0.15 5.45
C LEU A 58 -0.56 0.79 6.07
N LEU A 59 0.29 1.40 5.24
CA LEU A 59 1.31 2.36 5.69
C LEU A 59 0.71 3.71 6.13
N THR A 60 -0.25 4.26 5.39
CA THR A 60 -0.93 5.52 5.74
C THR A 60 -1.61 5.45 7.10
N TYR A 61 -2.19 4.31 7.46
CA TYR A 61 -2.86 4.11 8.76
C TYR A 61 -1.98 3.43 9.82
N ASP A 62 -0.67 3.30 9.57
CA ASP A 62 0.30 2.75 10.51
C ASP A 62 -0.14 1.38 11.07
N VAL A 63 -0.67 0.52 10.19
CA VAL A 63 -1.11 -0.83 10.54
C VAL A 63 0.14 -1.64 10.90
N ALA A 64 0.17 -2.18 12.12
CA ALA A 64 1.25 -3.05 12.55
C ALA A 64 1.23 -4.36 11.76
N LEU A 65 2.29 -4.63 11.01
CA LEU A 65 2.47 -5.84 10.21
C LEU A 65 3.66 -6.64 10.71
N GLU A 66 3.49 -7.95 10.79
CA GLU A 66 4.58 -8.90 11.04
C GLU A 66 5.24 -9.36 9.74
N GLU A 67 6.37 -10.07 9.86
CA GLU A 67 6.97 -10.76 8.72
C GLU A 67 6.10 -11.95 8.29
N PRO A 68 5.98 -12.25 6.98
CA PRO A 68 6.72 -11.65 5.85
C PRO A 68 6.03 -10.41 5.23
N TYR A 69 4.91 -9.95 5.78
CA TYR A 69 4.08 -8.93 5.17
C TYR A 69 4.73 -7.54 5.18
N ALA A 70 5.45 -7.23 6.26
CA ALA A 70 6.24 -6.01 6.36
C ALA A 70 7.32 -5.93 5.26
N ALA A 71 8.08 -7.02 5.05
CA ALA A 71 9.05 -7.10 3.97
C ALA A 71 8.41 -6.97 2.58
N TYR A 72 7.25 -7.60 2.35
CA TYR A 72 6.52 -7.44 1.10
C TYR A 72 6.09 -5.98 0.86
N CYS A 73 5.53 -5.31 1.87
CA CYS A 73 5.17 -3.90 1.77
C CYS A 73 6.39 -3.01 1.44
N ALA A 74 7.53 -3.26 2.08
CA ALA A 74 8.78 -2.57 1.80
C ALA A 74 9.25 -2.82 0.35
N GLN A 75 9.15 -4.06 -0.12
CA GLN A 75 9.55 -4.44 -1.48
C GLN A 75 8.68 -3.77 -2.55
N ILE A 76 7.37 -3.65 -2.32
CA ILE A 76 6.46 -2.91 -3.20
C ILE A 76 6.82 -1.42 -3.22
N MET A 77 7.00 -0.81 -2.05
CA MET A 77 7.36 0.61 -1.98
C MET A 77 8.72 0.89 -2.62
N ALA A 78 9.67 -0.05 -2.59
CA ALA A 78 10.98 0.08 -3.22
C ALA A 78 10.97 0.00 -4.76
N LEU A 79 9.84 -0.37 -5.39
CA LEU A 79 9.75 -0.43 -6.86
C LEU A 79 10.00 0.96 -7.47
N PRO A 80 10.80 1.08 -8.56
CA PRO A 80 11.05 2.36 -9.22
C PRO A 80 9.75 3.10 -9.61
N ALA A 81 8.77 2.37 -10.15
CA ALA A 81 7.47 2.94 -10.50
C ALA A 81 6.69 3.46 -9.28
N MET A 82 6.80 2.80 -8.12
CA MET A 82 6.19 3.28 -6.89
C MET A 82 6.89 4.52 -6.35
N GLN A 83 8.22 4.60 -6.43
CA GLN A 83 8.97 5.79 -6.04
C GLN A 83 8.63 6.99 -6.93
N GLU A 84 8.53 6.78 -8.24
CA GLU A 84 8.08 7.80 -9.20
C GLU A 84 6.67 8.29 -8.85
N TRP A 85 5.73 7.36 -8.61
CA TRP A 85 4.36 7.73 -8.26
C TRP A 85 4.28 8.49 -6.93
N VAL A 86 5.04 8.05 -5.91
CA VAL A 86 5.10 8.75 -4.61
C VAL A 86 5.67 10.16 -4.77
N ALA A 87 6.71 10.33 -5.59
CA ALA A 87 7.28 11.64 -5.87
C ALA A 87 6.26 12.56 -6.56
N ALA A 88 5.58 12.06 -7.59
CA ALA A 88 4.54 12.81 -8.30
C ALA A 88 3.39 13.19 -7.37
N ALA A 89 2.88 12.25 -6.56
CA ALA A 89 1.82 12.51 -5.60
C ALA A 89 2.23 13.54 -4.54
N ARG A 90 3.51 13.60 -4.15
CA ARG A 90 4.01 14.62 -3.21
C ARG A 90 4.09 16.01 -3.85
N ALA A 91 4.33 16.09 -5.16
CA ALA A 91 4.41 17.34 -5.91
C ALA A 91 3.03 17.91 -6.30
N GLU A 92 1.96 17.12 -6.22
CA GLU A 92 0.59 17.56 -6.48
C GLU A 92 0.21 18.75 -5.57
N ALA A 93 -0.46 19.78 -6.11
CA ALA A 93 -0.96 20.89 -5.31
C ALA A 93 -2.10 20.43 -4.38
N GLU A 94 -2.27 21.07 -3.22
CA GLU A 94 -3.39 20.75 -2.31
C GLU A 94 -4.68 21.47 -2.71
N GLU A 95 -4.57 22.64 -3.33
CA GLU A 95 -5.66 23.39 -3.95
C GLU A 95 -5.60 23.23 -5.47
N ILE A 96 -6.77 23.06 -6.08
CA ILE A 96 -6.94 23.06 -7.53
C ILE A 96 -7.64 24.38 -7.84
N ASP A 97 -6.89 25.38 -8.34
CA ASP A 97 -7.39 26.74 -8.61
C ASP A 97 -8.69 26.76 -9.43
N GLU A 98 -8.90 25.77 -10.31
CA GLU A 98 -10.11 25.62 -11.14
C GLU A 98 -11.40 25.30 -10.34
N LEU A 99 -11.28 24.83 -9.09
CA LEU A 99 -12.42 24.52 -8.21
C LEU A 99 -12.85 25.70 -7.33
N ASP A 100 -12.02 26.75 -7.21
CA ASP A 100 -12.31 27.94 -6.41
C ASP A 100 -12.87 29.11 -7.25
N ALA A 101 -12.92 28.96 -8.58
CA ALA A 101 -13.30 30.01 -9.52
C ALA A 101 -14.82 30.15 -9.78
N GLU A 102 -15.69 29.30 -9.20
CA GLU A 102 -17.16 29.41 -9.40
C GLU A 102 -17.96 29.08 -8.13
N PHE A 103 -18.11 30.05 -7.23
CA PHE A 103 -19.29 30.22 -6.36
C PHE A 103 -19.55 31.71 -6.07
#